data_AF-A0A8C3TCA4-F1
#
_entry.id   AF-A0A8C3TCA4-F1
#
_cell.length_a   1.000
_cell.length_b   1.000
_cell.length_c   1.000
_cell.angle_alpha   90.00
_cell.angle_beta   90.00
_cell.angle_gamma   90.00
#
_symmetry.space_group_name_H-M   'P 1'
#
loop_
_entity.id
_entity.type
_entity.pdbx_description
1 polymer ?
#
loop_
_entity_poly.entity_id
_entity_poly.type
_entity_poly.pdbx_seq_one_letter_code
_entity_poly.pdbx_strand_id
1 'polypeptide(L)'
;MQCDGSPDPAVPQEINTFMSLWQENKNEDIEFVIEKGNQVLNLIEKLCFLLLDTPPNELMEKVIIQYQESILELQSLLHQKYNEATENLLKVSKLCILVESDKKSEIVAPLQVATDEKEEEIIGENVVDLHQFTPVGGVYLIDALKLPPQAKQIKNWTMVELLDAGLETYPYPPESEETEDATYPCIGVTLRLLDSVIFFEEPVVARWDSADKQWRTDCISDIKYKMKEKQISFDMNAFYTITLIQDAHLNMPYQSWELRPNGTDELLFTVVTAFAEVQMQIKGNQCMLSSIIVDGSEQLSHLTGKWTSPIDLTVALKKAGVNIFPSDYSYKYVCVNTKTPLAEVTTYQQMALVASAFAFSWSKWNLASGQDQVVFKVSEYLKTDAVKDEDWSLYMFNGQRAQRLKISETSEAFSEELAENTEFHSTLYHLIKDFASEEAIEKVKKTSCLFIDATYQLLMATRVLTYS
;
A
#
# COMPACT_ATOMS: atom_id res chain seq x y z
N MET A 1 15.70 -27.24 13.76
CA MET A 1 14.31 -26.83 13.95
C MET A 1 14.26 -26.08 15.26
N GLN A 2 13.59 -24.92 15.28
CA GLN A 2 13.31 -24.21 16.52
C GLN A 2 12.32 -25.01 17.38
N CYS A 3 12.19 -24.68 18.66
CA CYS A 3 11.32 -25.40 19.61
C CYS A 3 9.82 -25.40 19.21
N ASP A 4 9.43 -24.56 18.25
CA ASP A 4 8.09 -24.45 17.67
C ASP A 4 7.89 -25.26 16.37
N GLY A 5 8.92 -25.98 15.91
CA GLY A 5 8.90 -26.76 14.66
C GLY A 5 9.12 -25.93 13.39
N SER A 6 9.44 -24.64 13.50
CA SER A 6 9.83 -23.81 12.36
C SER A 6 11.29 -24.05 11.95
N PRO A 7 11.61 -23.92 10.64
CA PRO A 7 12.98 -24.07 10.17
C PRO A 7 13.83 -22.84 10.55
N ASP A 8 15.08 -23.07 10.94
CA ASP A 8 16.04 -21.99 11.15
C ASP A 8 16.45 -21.37 9.80
N PRO A 9 16.26 -20.05 9.58
CA PRO A 9 16.63 -19.39 8.33
C PRO A 9 18.14 -19.43 8.03
N ALA A 10 18.99 -19.66 9.04
CA ALA A 10 20.43 -19.82 8.86
C ALA A 10 20.85 -21.24 8.42
N VAL A 11 19.92 -22.20 8.38
CA VAL A 11 20.19 -23.60 8.04
C VAL A 11 19.37 -24.03 6.81
N PRO A 12 19.95 -23.94 5.60
CA PRO A 12 19.21 -24.23 4.35
C PRO A 12 18.62 -25.63 4.26
N GLN A 13 19.25 -26.62 4.91
CA GLN A 13 18.73 -27.98 4.96
C GLN A 13 17.39 -28.07 5.69
N GLU A 14 17.17 -27.22 6.71
CA GLU A 14 15.90 -27.19 7.44
C GLU A 14 14.79 -26.58 6.58
N ILE A 15 15.11 -25.52 5.83
CA ILE A 15 14.18 -24.89 4.89
C ILE A 15 13.77 -25.90 3.81
N ASN A 16 14.72 -26.58 3.18
CA ASN A 16 14.44 -27.59 2.15
C ASN A 16 13.63 -28.77 2.69
N THR A 17 13.94 -29.21 3.91
CA THR A 17 13.18 -30.29 4.57
C THR A 17 11.75 -29.85 4.84
N PHE A 18 11.56 -28.63 5.37
CA PHE A 18 10.25 -28.06 5.62
C PHE A 18 9.43 -27.92 4.32
N MET A 19 10.03 -27.38 3.26
CA MET A 19 9.40 -27.24 1.95
C MET A 19 8.98 -28.59 1.38
N SER A 20 9.86 -29.59 1.41
CA SER A 20 9.56 -30.94 0.93
C SER A 20 8.41 -31.58 1.70
N LEU A 21 8.42 -31.47 3.03
CA LEU A 21 7.36 -32.02 3.90
C LEU A 21 6.02 -31.35 3.65
N TRP A 22 5.99 -30.03 3.43
CA TRP A 22 4.74 -29.34 3.17
C TRP A 22 4.24 -29.57 1.75
N GLN A 23 5.13 -29.67 0.77
CA GLN A 23 4.81 -30.03 -0.60
C GLN A 23 4.15 -31.41 -0.69
N GLU A 24 4.68 -32.41 0.02
CA GLU A 24 4.11 -33.77 0.10
C GLU A 24 2.81 -33.85 0.91
N ASN A 25 2.52 -32.84 1.74
CA ASN A 25 1.32 -32.80 2.55
C ASN A 25 0.08 -32.54 1.68
N LYS A 26 -0.86 -33.49 1.71
CA LYS A 26 -2.12 -33.46 0.95
C LYS A 26 -3.29 -32.85 1.72
N ASN A 27 -3.05 -32.28 2.91
CA ASN A 27 -4.08 -31.59 3.65
C ASN A 27 -4.37 -30.24 2.99
N GLU A 28 -5.49 -30.18 2.29
CA GLU A 28 -5.99 -29.02 1.55
C GLU A 28 -7.01 -28.20 2.38
N ASP A 29 -7.17 -28.53 3.67
CA ASP A 29 -8.01 -27.74 4.58
C ASP A 29 -7.49 -26.31 4.72
N ILE A 30 -8.40 -25.33 4.58
CA ILE A 30 -8.01 -23.92 4.50
C ILE A 30 -7.43 -23.39 5.82
N GLU A 31 -7.91 -23.85 6.97
CA GLU A 31 -7.38 -23.41 8.27
C GLU A 31 -5.95 -23.94 8.46
N PHE A 32 -5.71 -25.20 8.09
CA PHE A 32 -4.38 -25.78 8.10
C PHE A 32 -3.41 -25.07 7.14
N VAL A 33 -3.86 -24.75 5.93
CA VAL A 33 -3.04 -24.03 4.94
C VAL A 33 -2.74 -22.60 5.39
N ILE A 34 -3.67 -21.92 6.06
CA ILE A 34 -3.42 -20.60 6.66
C ILE A 34 -2.38 -20.68 7.79
N GLU A 35 -2.50 -21.65 8.69
CA GLU A 35 -1.55 -21.82 9.81
C GLU A 35 -0.12 -22.06 9.28
N LYS A 36 0.03 -22.96 8.32
CA LYS A 36 1.32 -23.22 7.66
C LYS A 36 1.79 -22.04 6.80
N GLY A 37 0.88 -21.35 6.15
CA GLY A 37 1.17 -20.15 5.38
C GLY A 37 1.78 -19.04 6.22
N ASN A 38 1.27 -18.82 7.44
CA ASN A 38 1.84 -17.87 8.38
C ASN A 38 3.28 -18.24 8.80
N GLN A 39 3.58 -19.54 8.97
CA GLN A 39 4.95 -20.00 9.25
C GLN A 39 5.89 -19.69 8.08
N VAL A 40 5.42 -19.86 6.85
CA VAL A 40 6.19 -19.56 5.62
C VAL A 40 6.41 -18.07 5.45
N LEU A 41 5.39 -17.23 5.68
CA LEU A 41 5.51 -15.78 5.60
C LEU A 41 6.52 -15.24 6.63
N ASN A 42 6.49 -15.75 7.87
CA ASN A 42 7.48 -15.40 8.89
C ASN A 42 8.90 -15.81 8.48
N LEU A 43 9.06 -16.98 7.85
CA LEU A 43 10.36 -17.44 7.35
C LEU A 43 10.87 -16.56 6.20
N ILE A 44 10.00 -16.17 5.26
CA ILE A 44 10.34 -15.23 4.18
C ILE A 44 10.77 -13.89 4.77
N GLU A 45 10.03 -13.36 5.75
CA GLU A 45 10.38 -12.10 6.42
C GLU A 45 11.77 -12.16 7.06
N LYS A 46 12.09 -13.25 7.76
CA LYS A 46 13.42 -13.48 8.34
C LYS A 46 14.52 -13.58 7.28
N LEU A 47 14.28 -14.26 6.17
CA LEU A 47 15.25 -14.36 5.07
C LEU A 47 15.48 -13.00 4.38
N CYS A 48 14.41 -12.24 4.15
CA CYS A 48 14.48 -10.87 3.64
C CYS A 48 15.25 -9.95 4.61
N PHE A 49 15.01 -10.08 5.91
CA PHE A 49 15.74 -9.32 6.92
C PHE A 49 17.25 -9.61 6.87
N LEU A 50 17.64 -10.89 6.79
CA LEU A 50 19.04 -11.28 6.67
C LEU A 50 19.71 -10.71 5.41
N LEU A 51 18.97 -10.61 4.29
CA LEU A 51 19.46 -10.00 3.05
C LEU A 51 19.60 -8.48 3.12
N LEU A 52 18.77 -7.80 3.92
CA LEU A 52 18.70 -6.33 3.98
C LEU A 52 19.56 -5.73 5.09
N ASP A 53 19.63 -6.38 6.25
CA ASP A 53 20.27 -5.84 7.46
C ASP A 53 21.76 -6.24 7.56
N THR A 54 22.19 -7.28 6.83
CA THR A 54 23.59 -7.70 6.83
C THR A 54 24.41 -6.84 5.85
N PRO A 55 25.52 -6.22 6.29
CA PRO A 55 26.40 -5.45 5.42
C PRO A 55 26.88 -6.25 4.20
N PRO A 56 26.93 -5.66 2.98
CA PRO A 56 27.28 -6.38 1.75
C PRO A 56 28.67 -7.04 1.74
N ASN A 57 29.57 -6.60 2.61
CA ASN A 57 30.92 -7.12 2.79
C ASN A 57 30.98 -8.33 3.76
N GLU A 58 29.89 -8.65 4.46
CA GLU A 58 29.80 -9.74 5.43
C GLU A 58 29.06 -10.97 4.88
N LEU A 59 28.33 -10.83 3.77
CA LEU A 59 27.65 -11.95 3.09
C LEU A 59 28.43 -12.42 1.85
N MET A 60 28.66 -13.73 1.75
CA MET A 60 29.17 -14.34 0.52
C MET A 60 28.09 -14.34 -0.56
N GLU A 61 28.44 -14.02 -1.81
CA GLU A 61 27.53 -14.00 -2.97
C GLU A 61 26.71 -15.30 -3.12
N LYS A 62 27.30 -16.46 -2.81
CA LYS A 62 26.61 -17.75 -2.82
C LYS A 62 25.47 -17.85 -1.80
N VAL A 63 25.63 -17.23 -0.63
CA VAL A 63 24.62 -17.21 0.44
C VAL A 63 23.47 -16.29 0.06
N ILE A 64 23.78 -15.16 -0.58
CA ILE A 64 22.76 -14.22 -1.11
C ILE A 64 21.88 -14.92 -2.14
N ILE A 65 22.48 -15.59 -3.13
CA ILE A 65 21.75 -16.35 -4.15
C ILE A 65 20.89 -17.43 -3.49
N GLN A 66 21.44 -18.16 -2.52
CA GLN A 66 20.72 -19.22 -1.82
C GLN A 66 19.49 -18.70 -1.05
N TYR A 67 19.58 -17.55 -0.38
CA TYR A 67 18.43 -16.96 0.31
C TYR A 67 17.39 -16.45 -0.69
N GLN A 68 17.81 -15.82 -1.78
CA GLN A 68 16.90 -15.38 -2.84
C GLN A 68 16.15 -16.55 -3.49
N GLU A 69 16.84 -17.65 -3.80
CA GLU A 69 16.23 -18.88 -4.32
C GLU A 69 15.24 -19.47 -3.31
N SER A 70 15.62 -19.55 -2.03
CA SER A 70 14.75 -20.07 -0.96
C SER A 70 13.47 -19.22 -0.81
N ILE A 71 13.58 -17.90 -0.89
CA ILE A 71 12.42 -16.99 -0.84
C ILE A 71 11.47 -17.27 -2.02
N LEU A 72 11.99 -17.39 -3.23
CA LEU A 72 11.18 -17.65 -4.42
C LEU A 72 10.48 -19.01 -4.35
N GLU A 73 11.18 -20.06 -3.89
CA GLU A 73 10.60 -21.39 -3.72
C GLU A 73 9.50 -21.40 -2.65
N LEU A 74 9.73 -20.73 -1.52
CA LEU A 74 8.73 -20.57 -0.45
C LEU A 74 7.48 -19.81 -0.94
N GLN A 75 7.66 -18.71 -1.68
CA GLN A 75 6.55 -17.95 -2.28
C GLN A 75 5.77 -18.79 -3.29
N SER A 76 6.47 -19.55 -4.14
CA SER A 76 5.84 -20.43 -5.13
C SER A 76 5.02 -21.54 -4.46
N LEU A 77 5.59 -22.19 -3.44
CA LEU A 77 4.91 -23.25 -2.68
C LEU A 77 3.71 -22.70 -1.91
N LEU A 78 3.84 -21.52 -1.30
CA LEU A 78 2.74 -20.82 -0.63
C LEU A 78 1.58 -20.59 -1.60
N HIS A 79 1.86 -20.00 -2.76
CA HIS A 79 0.85 -19.73 -3.77
C HIS A 79 0.19 -21.02 -4.28
N GLN A 80 0.98 -22.07 -4.55
CA GLN A 80 0.46 -23.37 -4.95
C GLN A 80 -0.51 -23.94 -3.90
N LYS A 81 -0.13 -23.94 -2.61
CA LYS A 81 -0.96 -24.51 -1.53
C LYS A 81 -2.25 -23.72 -1.30
N TYR A 82 -2.21 -22.40 -1.38
CA TYR A 82 -3.43 -21.59 -1.32
C TYR A 82 -4.34 -21.83 -2.52
N ASN A 83 -3.79 -22.01 -3.73
CA ASN A 83 -4.59 -22.35 -4.91
C ASN A 83 -5.26 -23.73 -4.76
N GLU A 84 -4.51 -24.74 -4.29
CA GLU A 84 -5.05 -26.09 -4.02
C GLU A 84 -6.19 -26.04 -2.98
N ALA A 85 -5.99 -25.33 -1.86
CA ALA A 85 -7.02 -25.16 -0.82
C ALA A 85 -8.25 -24.41 -1.35
N THR A 86 -8.04 -23.36 -2.16
CA THR A 86 -9.13 -22.60 -2.77
C THR A 86 -9.92 -23.47 -3.75
N GLU A 87 -9.24 -24.27 -4.58
CA GLU A 87 -9.89 -25.20 -5.49
C GLU A 87 -10.72 -26.24 -4.74
N ASN A 88 -10.19 -26.78 -3.64
CA ASN A 88 -10.92 -27.71 -2.78
C ASN A 88 -12.15 -27.03 -2.15
N LEU A 89 -12.01 -25.84 -1.59
CA LEU A 89 -13.11 -25.06 -1.04
C LEU A 89 -14.21 -24.81 -2.08
N LEU A 90 -13.84 -24.47 -3.32
CA LEU A 90 -14.77 -24.30 -4.43
C LEU A 90 -15.43 -25.63 -4.84
N LYS A 91 -14.71 -26.75 -4.84
CA LYS A 91 -15.26 -28.09 -5.10
C LYS A 91 -16.25 -28.50 -4.02
N VAL A 92 -15.92 -28.30 -2.74
CA VAL A 92 -16.80 -28.57 -1.60
C VAL A 92 -18.03 -27.68 -1.64
N SER A 93 -17.88 -26.39 -1.91
CA SER A 93 -19.00 -25.45 -2.07
C SER A 93 -19.93 -25.90 -3.20
N LYS A 94 -19.38 -26.27 -4.36
CA LYS A 94 -20.16 -26.82 -5.47
C LYS A 94 -20.85 -28.13 -5.11
N LEU A 95 -20.21 -29.01 -4.35
CA LEU A 95 -20.80 -30.27 -3.88
C LEU A 95 -21.94 -30.01 -2.88
N CYS A 96 -21.78 -29.07 -1.95
CA CYS A 96 -22.82 -28.63 -1.02
C CYS A 96 -24.02 -28.06 -1.77
N ILE A 97 -23.79 -27.20 -2.77
CA ILE A 97 -24.85 -26.66 -3.64
C ILE A 97 -25.58 -27.79 -4.39
N LEU A 98 -24.87 -28.81 -4.88
CA LEU A 98 -25.49 -29.96 -5.56
C LEU A 98 -26.32 -30.82 -4.59
N VAL A 99 -25.81 -31.09 -3.37
CA VAL A 99 -26.52 -31.84 -2.33
C VAL A 99 -27.75 -31.08 -1.81
N GLU A 100 -27.69 -29.75 -1.77
CA GLU A 100 -28.84 -28.89 -1.44
C GLU A 100 -29.86 -28.82 -2.58
N SER A 101 -29.41 -28.84 -3.84
CA SER A 101 -30.29 -28.85 -5.02
C SER A 101 -31.10 -30.15 -5.17
N ASP A 102 -30.58 -31.29 -4.69
CA ASP A 102 -31.32 -32.56 -4.64
C ASP A 102 -32.36 -32.62 -3.50
N LYS A 103 -32.33 -31.65 -2.56
CA LYS A 103 -33.23 -31.63 -1.40
C LYS A 103 -34.25 -30.49 -1.40
N LYS A 104 -34.12 -29.46 -2.23
CA LYS A 104 -35.09 -28.35 -2.29
C LYS A 104 -35.27 -27.82 -3.71
N SER A 105 -36.31 -28.29 -4.37
CA SER A 105 -37.07 -27.44 -5.29
C SER A 105 -37.68 -26.28 -4.48
N GLU A 106 -37.47 -25.07 -4.97
CA GLU A 106 -37.99 -23.77 -4.52
C GLU A 106 -37.13 -22.95 -3.54
N ILE A 107 -36.91 -21.70 -3.98
CA ILE A 107 -36.39 -20.49 -3.32
C ILE A 107 -34.87 -20.25 -3.48
N VAL A 108 -34.55 -19.46 -4.51
CA VAL A 108 -33.30 -18.70 -4.64
C VAL A 108 -33.31 -17.57 -3.60
N ALA A 109 -32.43 -17.65 -2.61
CA ALA A 109 -32.06 -16.52 -1.77
C ALA A 109 -30.71 -15.96 -2.28
N PRO A 110 -30.57 -14.65 -2.50
CA PRO A 110 -29.26 -14.05 -2.75
C PRO A 110 -28.38 -14.23 -1.51
N LEU A 111 -27.12 -14.61 -1.72
CA LEU A 111 -26.07 -14.44 -0.74
C LEU A 111 -26.08 -12.97 -0.29
N GLN A 112 -26.60 -12.72 0.91
CA GLN A 112 -26.37 -11.47 1.61
C GLN A 112 -24.87 -11.41 1.86
N VAL A 113 -24.21 -10.44 1.25
CA VAL A 113 -22.92 -9.95 1.70
C VAL A 113 -23.11 -9.62 3.17
N ALA A 114 -22.41 -10.36 4.04
CA ALA A 114 -22.32 -9.99 5.44
C ALA A 114 -21.71 -8.58 5.46
N THR A 115 -22.55 -7.58 5.68
CA THR A 115 -22.10 -6.34 6.28
C THR A 115 -21.59 -6.74 7.65
N ASP A 116 -20.29 -6.99 7.76
CA ASP A 116 -19.58 -6.94 9.02
C ASP A 116 -19.75 -5.51 9.56
N GLU A 117 -20.91 -5.23 10.14
CA GLU A 117 -21.07 -4.24 11.19
C GLU A 117 -20.31 -4.79 12.41
N LYS A 118 -18.98 -4.89 12.29
CA LYS A 118 -18.12 -5.00 13.46
C LYS A 118 -18.37 -3.73 14.26
N GLU A 119 -18.83 -3.92 15.49
CA GLU A 119 -18.95 -2.89 16.52
C GLU A 119 -17.78 -1.91 16.36
N GLU A 120 -18.08 -0.63 16.14
CA GLU A 120 -17.05 0.41 16.13
C GLU A 120 -16.33 0.32 17.48
N GLU A 121 -15.11 -0.24 17.48
CA GLU A 121 -14.27 -0.24 18.67
C GLU A 121 -14.09 1.22 19.08
N ILE A 122 -14.62 1.56 20.25
CA ILE A 122 -14.50 2.92 20.79
C ILE A 122 -13.02 3.12 21.11
N ILE A 123 -12.34 3.83 20.21
CA ILE A 123 -10.94 4.19 20.39
C ILE A 123 -10.85 5.11 21.61
N GLY A 124 -10.01 4.72 22.57
CA GLY A 124 -9.83 5.46 23.81
C GLY A 124 -9.37 6.90 23.55
N GLU A 125 -9.70 7.80 24.48
CA GLU A 125 -9.26 9.20 24.42
C GLU A 125 -7.73 9.28 24.28
N ASN A 126 -7.26 10.04 23.29
CA ASN A 126 -5.84 10.21 22.91
C ASN A 126 -5.14 8.98 22.33
N VAL A 127 -5.84 7.87 22.05
CA VAL A 127 -5.27 6.73 21.32
C VAL A 127 -5.30 7.03 19.83
N VAL A 128 -4.19 6.79 19.14
CA VAL A 128 -4.06 7.02 17.69
C VAL A 128 -4.69 5.86 16.93
N ASP A 129 -5.67 6.19 16.09
CA ASP A 129 -6.23 5.25 15.11
C ASP A 129 -5.27 5.05 13.94
N LEU A 130 -4.62 3.88 13.87
CA LEU A 130 -3.71 3.55 12.76
C LEU A 130 -4.41 3.20 11.45
N HIS A 131 -5.74 3.06 11.45
CA HIS A 131 -6.50 3.01 10.20
C HIS A 131 -6.61 4.41 9.58
N GLN A 132 -6.71 5.46 10.39
CA GLN A 132 -6.75 6.84 9.93
C GLN A 132 -5.36 7.45 9.73
N PHE A 133 -4.46 7.26 10.68
CA PHE A 133 -3.16 7.93 10.74
C PHE A 133 -2.01 6.96 10.46
N THR A 134 -0.99 7.45 9.76
CA THR A 134 0.21 6.67 9.46
C THR A 134 1.47 7.37 9.99
N PRO A 135 2.42 6.64 10.61
CA PRO A 135 3.72 7.17 10.98
C PRO A 135 4.57 7.56 9.77
N VAL A 136 5.18 8.75 9.80
CA VAL A 136 6.01 9.28 8.71
C VAL A 136 7.24 9.98 9.26
N GLY A 137 8.38 9.83 8.59
CA GLY A 137 9.65 10.42 9.05
C GLY A 137 10.36 9.62 10.14
N GLY A 138 9.90 8.40 10.42
CA GLY A 138 10.55 7.45 11.31
C GLY A 138 10.20 7.65 12.79
N VAL A 139 10.82 6.81 13.62
CA VAL A 139 10.62 6.76 15.07
C VAL A 139 11.84 7.34 15.76
N TYR A 140 11.61 8.22 16.74
CA TYR A 140 12.65 8.89 17.52
C TYR A 140 12.62 8.36 18.94
N LEU A 141 13.73 7.77 19.40
CA LEU A 141 13.94 7.43 20.80
C LEU A 141 14.62 8.61 21.49
N ILE A 142 13.91 9.26 22.40
CA ILE A 142 14.44 10.37 23.20
C ILE A 142 14.61 9.88 24.62
N ASP A 143 15.83 9.97 25.14
CA ASP A 143 16.16 9.57 26.51
C ASP A 143 17.25 10.48 27.08
N ALA A 144 17.32 10.59 28.39
CA ALA A 144 18.44 11.21 29.10
C ALA A 144 19.35 10.13 29.65
N LEU A 145 20.66 10.37 29.52
CA LEU A 145 21.68 9.41 29.92
C LEU A 145 22.56 10.05 30.98
N LYS A 146 22.92 9.27 32.01
CA LYS A 146 23.88 9.73 33.01
C LYS A 146 25.24 9.90 32.34
N LEU A 147 25.87 11.03 32.58
CA LEU A 147 27.23 11.25 32.12
C LEU A 147 28.17 10.26 32.82
N PRO A 148 28.96 9.45 32.09
CA PRO A 148 29.95 8.58 32.71
C PRO A 148 30.93 9.37 33.57
N PRO A 149 31.54 8.76 34.61
CA PRO A 149 32.50 9.43 35.47
C PRO A 149 33.59 10.10 34.63
N GLN A 150 33.73 11.42 34.79
CA GLN A 150 34.72 12.21 34.07
C GLN A 150 36.08 12.16 34.80
N ALA A 151 37.16 12.26 34.04
CA ALA A 151 38.50 12.32 34.61
C ALA A 151 38.67 13.54 35.53
N LYS A 152 39.15 13.31 36.76
CA LYS A 152 39.41 14.36 37.75
C LYS A 152 40.90 14.45 38.03
N GLN A 153 41.40 15.68 38.12
CA GLN A 153 42.76 15.97 38.60
C GLN A 153 42.77 15.94 40.11
N ILE A 154 43.49 14.98 40.68
CA ILE A 154 43.70 14.87 42.12
C ILE A 154 45.22 14.96 42.36
N LYS A 155 45.67 16.13 42.80
CA LYS A 155 47.10 16.51 42.86
C LYS A 155 47.73 16.47 41.45
N ASN A 156 48.71 15.59 41.23
CA ASN A 156 49.42 15.40 39.95
C ASN A 156 48.91 14.17 39.17
N TRP A 157 47.79 13.58 39.58
CA TRP A 157 47.23 12.38 38.96
C TRP A 157 45.90 12.70 38.29
N THR A 158 45.70 12.16 37.09
CA THR A 158 44.40 12.09 36.42
C THR A 158 43.76 10.75 36.78
N MET A 159 42.65 10.79 37.51
CA MET A 159 41.92 9.58 37.92
C MET A 159 40.53 9.59 37.30
N VAL A 160 40.07 8.45 36.81
CA VAL A 160 38.72 8.22 36.28
C VAL A 160 38.18 6.94 36.89
N GLU A 161 36.92 6.97 37.33
CA GLU A 161 36.22 5.78 37.80
C GLU A 161 35.71 5.01 36.58
N LEU A 162 36.02 3.72 36.53
CA LEU A 162 35.51 2.83 35.49
C LEU A 162 34.25 2.16 36.02
N LEU A 163 33.14 2.33 35.31
CA LEU A 163 31.91 1.59 35.55
C LEU A 163 31.98 0.28 34.78
N ASP A 164 31.60 -0.83 35.43
CA ASP A 164 31.47 -2.14 34.76
C ASP A 164 30.22 -2.20 33.88
N ALA A 165 29.22 -1.35 34.16
CA ALA A 165 28.02 -1.17 33.34
C ALA A 165 28.27 -0.17 32.20
N GLY A 166 27.52 -0.34 31.10
CA GLY A 166 27.53 0.59 29.97
C GLY A 166 26.87 1.93 30.31
N LEU A 167 26.41 2.65 29.27
CA LEU A 167 25.71 3.92 29.47
C LEU A 167 24.40 3.70 30.26
N GLU A 168 24.23 4.42 31.36
CA GLU A 168 23.03 4.33 32.20
C GLU A 168 22.02 5.41 31.84
N THR A 169 20.73 5.09 31.92
CA THR A 169 19.64 6.07 31.78
C THR A 169 19.56 6.97 33.02
N TYR A 170 19.22 8.23 32.80
CA TYR A 170 18.91 9.20 33.83
C TYR A 170 17.39 9.21 34.04
N PRO A 171 16.88 8.79 35.21
CA PRO A 171 15.44 8.73 35.44
C PRO A 171 14.85 10.15 35.41
N TYR A 172 13.80 10.33 34.61
CA TYR A 172 13.05 11.57 34.54
C TYR A 172 11.53 11.31 34.46
N PRO A 173 10.73 11.90 35.36
CA PRO A 173 11.13 12.71 36.51
C PRO A 173 12.06 11.97 37.48
N PRO A 174 12.98 12.67 38.16
CA PRO A 174 13.90 12.02 39.08
C PRO A 174 13.13 11.38 40.24
N GLU A 175 13.50 10.16 40.59
CA GLU A 175 12.95 9.43 41.74
C GLU A 175 13.37 10.16 43.03
N SER A 176 12.57 11.10 43.53
CA SER A 176 12.76 11.74 44.84
C SER A 176 11.77 11.19 45.85
N GLU A 177 12.27 10.80 47.04
CA GLU A 177 11.47 10.32 48.18
C GLU A 177 10.65 11.44 48.88
N GLU A 178 10.77 12.70 48.47
CA GLU A 178 10.12 13.82 49.14
C GLU A 178 9.37 14.74 48.16
N THR A 179 8.05 14.87 48.43
CA THR A 179 7.02 15.78 47.89
C THR A 179 6.16 15.25 46.73
N GLU A 180 4.92 14.89 47.07
CA GLU A 180 3.80 14.61 46.14
C GLU A 180 3.39 15.82 45.28
N ASP A 181 3.98 17.00 45.52
CA ASP A 181 3.66 18.30 44.90
C ASP A 181 4.79 18.89 44.01
N ALA A 182 5.85 18.13 43.70
CA ALA A 182 6.93 18.62 42.84
C ALA A 182 6.51 18.71 41.36
N THR A 183 6.27 19.92 40.84
CA THR A 183 6.13 20.15 39.40
C THR A 183 7.51 20.16 38.74
N TYR A 184 7.80 19.13 37.94
CA TYR A 184 9.03 19.06 37.15
C TYR A 184 8.88 19.84 35.82
N PRO A 185 9.96 20.46 35.31
CA PRO A 185 9.91 21.19 34.05
C PRO A 185 9.58 20.26 32.87
N CYS A 186 8.85 20.75 31.87
CA CYS A 186 8.67 19.97 30.65
C CYS A 186 9.98 19.88 29.85
N ILE A 187 10.16 18.78 29.16
CA ILE A 187 11.26 18.55 28.21
C ILE A 187 10.84 19.17 26.87
N GLY A 188 11.45 20.30 26.52
CA GLY A 188 11.26 20.92 25.20
C GLY A 188 12.08 20.21 24.12
N VAL A 189 11.39 19.71 23.09
CA VAL A 189 11.98 19.03 21.94
C VAL A 189 11.81 19.91 20.70
N THR A 190 12.82 19.93 19.84
CA THR A 190 12.75 20.59 18.53
C THR A 190 13.38 19.70 17.48
N LEU A 191 12.57 19.27 16.52
CA LEU A 191 12.97 18.39 15.42
C LEU A 191 13.01 19.16 14.10
N ARG A 192 14.07 18.91 13.33
CA ARG A 192 14.09 19.27 11.91
C ARG A 192 13.56 18.10 11.11
N LEU A 193 12.54 18.35 10.29
CA LEU A 193 11.90 17.35 9.45
C LEU A 193 12.82 16.96 8.29
N LEU A 194 12.74 15.69 7.89
CA LEU A 194 13.55 15.15 6.80
C LEU A 194 13.08 15.69 5.45
N ASP A 195 14.02 16.09 4.58
CA ASP A 195 13.71 16.48 3.20
C ASP A 195 13.19 15.32 2.35
N SER A 196 13.39 14.08 2.80
CA SER A 196 12.91 12.87 2.16
C SER A 196 11.44 12.55 2.45
N VAL A 197 10.75 13.39 3.22
CA VAL A 197 9.36 13.18 3.65
C VAL A 197 8.54 14.44 3.39
N ILE A 198 7.33 14.24 2.88
CA ILE A 198 6.33 15.30 2.70
C ILE A 198 5.31 15.21 3.84
N PHE A 199 5.07 16.36 4.48
CA PHE A 199 3.97 16.57 5.40
C PHE A 199 3.02 17.59 4.75
N PHE A 200 1.82 17.14 4.38
CA PHE A 200 0.83 17.97 3.68
C PHE A 200 0.11 18.93 4.63
N GLU A 201 0.01 18.55 5.90
CA GLU A 201 -0.58 19.35 6.98
C GLU A 201 0.38 19.38 8.17
N GLU A 202 -0.03 20.04 9.26
CA GLU A 202 0.70 19.97 10.52
C GLU A 202 0.68 18.52 11.06
N PRO A 203 1.84 17.85 11.19
CA PRO A 203 1.84 16.48 11.69
C PRO A 203 1.51 16.44 13.17
N VAL A 204 0.83 15.37 13.58
CA VAL A 204 0.56 15.09 14.99
C VAL A 204 1.77 14.37 15.57
N VAL A 205 2.17 14.74 16.78
CA VAL A 205 3.22 14.06 17.52
C VAL A 205 2.58 12.98 18.38
N ALA A 206 3.03 11.74 18.24
CA ALA A 206 2.55 10.62 19.03
C ALA A 206 3.68 9.98 19.82
N ARG A 207 3.41 9.61 21.07
CA ARG A 207 4.31 8.83 21.94
C ARG A 207 3.90 7.36 21.93
N TRP A 208 4.88 6.48 22.05
CA TRP A 208 4.65 5.05 22.22
C TRP A 208 4.29 4.75 23.67
N ASP A 209 3.16 4.08 23.88
CA ASP A 209 2.78 3.50 25.16
C ASP A 209 3.21 2.03 25.19
N SER A 210 4.26 1.72 25.94
CA SER A 210 4.80 0.37 26.03
C SER A 210 3.88 -0.62 26.77
N ALA A 211 3.00 -0.14 27.65
CA ALA A 211 2.12 -0.99 28.45
C ALA A 211 0.99 -1.55 27.58
N ASP A 212 0.33 -0.66 26.84
CA ASP A 212 -0.80 -0.99 25.97
C ASP A 212 -0.37 -1.30 24.52
N LYS A 213 0.91 -1.11 24.18
CA LYS A 213 1.50 -1.29 22.84
C LYS A 213 0.79 -0.48 21.75
N GLN A 214 0.56 0.80 22.03
CA GLN A 214 -0.19 1.70 21.14
C GLN A 214 0.45 3.09 21.08
N TRP A 215 0.16 3.81 20.00
CA TRP A 215 0.53 5.22 19.87
C TRP A 215 -0.52 6.11 20.56
N ARG A 216 -0.06 7.13 21.28
CA ARG A 216 -0.93 8.08 21.99
C ARG A 216 -0.48 9.52 21.82
N THR A 217 -1.40 10.47 21.94
CA THR A 217 -1.14 11.91 21.77
C THR A 217 -1.15 12.69 23.09
N ASP A 218 -1.36 12.01 24.22
CA ASP A 218 -1.31 12.62 25.55
C ASP A 218 0.13 12.85 26.00
N CYS A 219 0.29 13.64 27.07
CA CYS A 219 1.60 14.01 27.64
C CYS A 219 2.50 14.87 26.73
N ILE A 220 1.95 15.35 25.60
CA ILE A 220 2.60 16.26 24.65
C ILE A 220 1.82 17.58 24.64
N SER A 221 2.52 18.70 24.72
CA SER A 221 1.92 20.04 24.70
C SER A 221 2.74 21.03 23.88
N ASP A 222 2.22 22.27 23.75
CA ASP A 222 2.94 23.41 23.19
C ASP A 222 3.50 23.19 21.77
N ILE A 223 2.78 22.40 20.97
CA ILE A 223 3.15 22.06 19.59
C ILE A 223 3.20 23.34 18.75
N LYS A 224 4.33 23.54 18.07
CA LYS A 224 4.61 24.66 17.17
C LYS A 224 5.21 24.10 15.89
N TYR A 225 4.45 24.13 14.82
CA TYR A 225 4.93 23.73 13.50
C TYR A 225 5.29 24.94 12.63
N LYS A 226 6.49 24.88 12.05
CA LYS A 226 6.99 25.86 11.09
C LYS A 226 7.25 25.18 9.76
N MET A 227 6.21 25.11 8.92
CA MET A 227 6.25 24.47 7.61
C MET A 227 7.43 24.93 6.74
N LYS A 228 7.65 26.25 6.61
CA LYS A 228 8.74 26.81 5.78
C LYS A 228 10.14 26.48 6.30
N GLU A 229 10.30 26.34 7.61
CA GLU A 229 11.57 25.99 8.25
C GLU A 229 11.76 24.47 8.36
N LYS A 230 10.75 23.67 7.97
CA LYS A 230 10.68 22.21 8.17
C LYS A 230 11.06 21.84 9.60
N GLN A 231 10.41 22.50 10.56
CA GLN A 231 10.72 22.35 11.98
C GLN A 231 9.43 22.20 12.78
N ILE A 232 9.44 21.28 13.74
CA ILE A 232 8.39 21.13 14.74
C ILE A 232 9.01 21.16 16.14
N SER A 233 8.36 21.88 17.06
CA SER A 233 8.75 21.96 18.45
C SER A 233 7.55 21.62 19.34
N PHE A 234 7.79 20.95 20.46
CA PHE A 234 6.75 20.54 21.41
C PHE A 234 7.38 20.21 22.76
N ASP A 235 6.56 20.18 23.80
CA ASP A 235 6.96 19.89 25.17
C ASP A 235 6.43 18.52 25.60
N MET A 236 7.21 17.78 26.38
CA MET A 236 6.86 16.46 26.94
C MET A 236 7.06 16.47 28.46
N ASN A 237 6.22 15.75 29.22
CA ASN A 237 6.38 15.64 30.68
C ASN A 237 7.42 14.59 31.12
N ALA A 238 7.79 13.67 30.23
CA ALA A 238 8.80 12.63 30.45
C ALA A 238 9.45 12.22 29.11
N PHE A 239 10.46 11.34 29.17
CA PHE A 239 11.11 10.79 27.98
C PHE A 239 10.26 9.68 27.37
N TYR A 240 10.01 9.78 26.06
CA TYR A 240 9.23 8.79 25.32
C TYR A 240 9.91 8.46 23.98
N THR A 241 9.59 7.28 23.47
CA THR A 241 9.71 7.01 22.03
C THR A 241 8.57 7.74 21.32
N ILE A 242 8.88 8.51 20.29
CA ILE A 242 7.89 9.32 19.56
C ILE A 242 7.95 9.06 18.05
N THR A 243 6.88 9.41 17.37
CA THR A 243 6.82 9.50 15.91
C THR A 243 5.97 10.70 15.50
N LEU A 244 6.14 11.14 14.26
CA LEU A 244 5.20 12.03 13.61
C LEU A 244 4.20 11.19 12.84
N ILE A 245 2.93 11.55 12.91
CA ILE A 245 1.85 10.91 12.16
C ILE A 245 1.09 11.95 11.33
N GLN A 246 0.55 11.52 10.20
CA GLN A 246 -0.37 12.32 9.38
C GLN A 246 -1.55 11.45 8.94
N ASP A 247 -2.65 12.07 8.55
CA ASP A 247 -3.79 11.34 8.01
C ASP A 247 -3.34 10.59 6.73
N ALA A 248 -3.57 9.29 6.71
CA ALA A 248 -3.19 8.41 5.62
C ALA A 248 -3.98 8.71 4.33
N HIS A 249 -5.04 9.52 4.41
CA HIS A 249 -6.01 9.74 3.35
C HIS A 249 -5.99 11.13 2.74
N LEU A 250 -5.04 12.00 3.11
CA LEU A 250 -4.97 13.38 2.59
C LEU A 250 -4.97 13.47 1.05
N ASN A 251 -4.41 12.46 0.39
CA ASN A 251 -4.30 12.37 -1.07
C ASN A 251 -5.49 11.65 -1.73
N MET A 252 -6.59 11.45 -0.99
CA MET A 252 -7.82 10.81 -1.45
C MET A 252 -9.04 11.63 -0.98
N PRO A 253 -10.11 11.74 -1.79
CA PRO A 253 -10.26 11.17 -3.13
C PRO A 253 -9.39 11.88 -4.16
N TYR A 254 -9.16 11.22 -5.29
CA TYR A 254 -8.41 11.75 -6.43
C TYR A 254 -9.28 12.77 -7.18
N GLN A 255 -8.66 13.84 -7.66
CA GLN A 255 -9.31 14.83 -8.52
C GLN A 255 -9.37 14.35 -9.97
N SER A 256 -8.33 13.64 -10.42
CA SER A 256 -8.28 13.05 -11.75
C SER A 256 -7.20 11.99 -11.84
N TRP A 257 -7.31 11.14 -12.85
CA TRP A 257 -6.26 10.19 -13.21
C TRP A 257 -6.22 9.97 -14.73
N GLU A 258 -5.06 9.58 -15.23
CA GLU A 258 -4.82 9.28 -16.63
C GLU A 258 -3.78 8.17 -16.80
N LEU A 259 -4.08 7.18 -17.62
CA LEU A 259 -3.16 6.16 -18.11
C LEU A 259 -2.90 6.41 -19.58
N ARG A 260 -1.64 6.59 -19.96
CA ARG A 260 -1.23 6.91 -21.34
C ARG A 260 -0.10 5.98 -21.80
N PRO A 261 -0.27 5.22 -22.89
CA PRO A 261 0.83 4.42 -23.43
C PRO A 261 1.92 5.31 -23.98
N ASN A 262 3.17 5.02 -23.66
CA ASN A 262 4.36 5.69 -24.22
C ASN A 262 5.20 4.75 -25.11
N GLY A 263 4.88 3.46 -25.13
CA GLY A 263 5.53 2.43 -25.94
C GLY A 263 4.67 1.17 -26.02
N THR A 264 5.25 0.04 -26.42
CA THR A 264 4.53 -1.25 -26.43
C THR A 264 4.37 -1.80 -25.02
N ASP A 265 5.44 -1.75 -24.22
CA ASP A 265 5.44 -2.19 -22.83
C ASP A 265 5.81 -1.01 -21.92
N GLU A 266 5.42 0.20 -22.30
CA GLU A 266 5.72 1.44 -21.57
C GLU A 266 4.47 2.31 -21.45
N LEU A 267 4.22 2.83 -20.25
CA LEU A 267 3.04 3.63 -19.93
C LEU A 267 3.38 4.70 -18.88
N LEU A 268 2.78 5.88 -19.01
CA LEU A 268 2.70 6.90 -17.97
C LEU A 268 1.34 6.80 -17.26
N PHE A 269 1.38 6.71 -15.93
CA PHE A 269 0.22 6.75 -15.06
C PHE A 269 0.31 8.00 -14.17
N THR A 270 -0.66 8.89 -14.32
CA THR A 270 -0.76 10.13 -13.56
C THR A 270 -1.97 10.08 -12.64
N VAL A 271 -1.75 10.39 -11.36
CA VAL A 271 -2.82 10.57 -10.36
C VAL A 271 -2.70 11.97 -9.78
N VAL A 272 -3.78 12.74 -9.89
CA VAL A 272 -3.89 14.10 -9.34
C VAL A 272 -4.79 14.07 -8.12
N THR A 273 -4.28 14.57 -7.01
CA THR A 273 -4.95 14.66 -5.72
C THR A 273 -5.18 16.13 -5.36
N ALA A 274 -5.80 16.40 -4.21
CA ALA A 274 -5.94 17.77 -3.72
C ALA A 274 -4.60 18.48 -3.46
N PHE A 275 -3.54 17.74 -3.15
CA PHE A 275 -2.25 18.30 -2.72
C PHE A 275 -1.08 17.97 -3.66
N ALA A 276 -1.20 16.93 -4.48
CA ALA A 276 -0.09 16.42 -5.26
C ALA A 276 -0.51 15.92 -6.64
N GLU A 277 0.39 16.07 -7.60
CA GLU A 277 0.37 15.33 -8.86
C GLU A 277 1.49 14.29 -8.84
N VAL A 278 1.12 13.02 -8.90
CA VAL A 278 2.05 11.88 -8.86
C VAL A 278 2.11 11.25 -10.24
N GLN A 279 3.29 11.28 -10.86
CA GLN A 279 3.54 10.67 -12.16
C GLN A 279 4.43 9.43 -12.02
N MET A 280 3.92 8.29 -12.48
CA MET A 280 4.61 7.00 -12.45
C MET A 280 4.77 6.48 -13.87
N GLN A 281 5.94 5.93 -14.19
CA GLN A 281 6.16 5.20 -15.43
C GLN A 281 6.15 3.71 -15.16
N ILE A 282 5.58 2.94 -16.08
CA ILE A 282 5.59 1.48 -16.08
C ILE A 282 6.40 1.04 -17.29
N LYS A 283 7.29 0.07 -17.11
CA LYS A 283 8.08 -0.53 -18.18
C LYS A 283 8.30 -2.02 -17.90
N GLY A 284 7.77 -2.90 -18.75
CA GLY A 284 7.81 -4.33 -18.50
C GLY A 284 7.19 -4.68 -17.14
N ASN A 285 7.90 -5.42 -16.28
CA ASN A 285 7.43 -5.77 -14.93
C ASN A 285 7.75 -4.71 -13.84
N GLN A 286 8.28 -3.55 -14.21
CA GLN A 286 8.75 -2.55 -13.25
C GLN A 286 7.98 -1.24 -13.38
N CYS A 287 8.02 -0.44 -12.33
CA CYS A 287 7.56 0.93 -12.33
C CYS A 287 8.61 1.85 -11.72
N MET A 288 8.44 3.14 -11.97
CA MET A 288 9.35 4.18 -11.55
C MET A 288 8.57 5.45 -11.25
N LEU A 289 8.90 6.11 -10.15
CA LEU A 289 8.42 7.47 -9.91
C LEU A 289 9.11 8.43 -10.89
N SER A 290 8.33 9.11 -11.72
CA SER A 290 8.85 10.10 -12.67
C SER A 290 8.97 11.47 -12.01
N SER A 291 7.90 11.93 -11.36
CA SER A 291 7.88 13.19 -10.64
C SER A 291 6.74 13.21 -9.62
N ILE A 292 6.89 14.04 -8.59
CA ILE A 292 5.82 14.41 -7.66
C ILE A 292 5.81 15.92 -7.58
N ILE A 293 4.71 16.53 -7.96
CA ILE A 293 4.54 17.98 -7.92
C ILE A 293 3.64 18.31 -6.72
N VAL A 294 4.16 19.10 -5.79
CA VAL A 294 3.41 19.65 -4.64
C VAL A 294 3.58 21.16 -4.67
N ASP A 295 2.47 21.91 -4.59
CA ASP A 295 2.44 23.38 -4.68
C ASP A 295 3.22 23.95 -5.88
N GLY A 296 3.16 23.25 -7.03
CA GLY A 296 3.83 23.66 -8.27
C GLY A 296 5.35 23.42 -8.29
N SER A 297 5.90 22.69 -7.32
CA SER A 297 7.32 22.35 -7.23
C SER A 297 7.54 20.84 -7.20
N GLU A 298 8.58 20.37 -7.90
CA GLU A 298 8.95 18.96 -7.85
C GLU A 298 9.60 18.62 -6.50
N GLN A 299 9.12 17.55 -5.87
CA GLN A 299 9.56 17.06 -4.57
C GLN A 299 10.13 15.64 -4.70
N LEU A 300 10.81 15.17 -3.64
CA LEU A 300 11.26 13.78 -3.51
C LEU A 300 12.18 13.29 -4.65
N SER A 301 13.06 14.15 -5.16
CA SER A 301 14.03 13.81 -6.23
C SER A 301 14.95 12.63 -5.92
N HIS A 302 15.09 12.25 -4.65
CA HIS A 302 15.85 11.06 -4.24
C HIS A 302 15.12 9.74 -4.53
N LEU A 303 13.81 9.77 -4.79
CA LEU A 303 13.00 8.61 -5.19
C LEU A 303 12.76 8.54 -6.70
N THR A 304 12.86 9.67 -7.41
CA THR A 304 12.61 9.71 -8.85
C THR A 304 13.69 8.96 -9.63
N GLY A 305 13.34 8.43 -10.80
CA GLY A 305 14.31 7.78 -11.70
C GLY A 305 14.72 6.34 -11.35
N LYS A 306 14.16 5.75 -10.28
CA LYS A 306 14.49 4.39 -9.82
C LYS A 306 13.42 3.37 -10.27
N TRP A 307 13.83 2.41 -11.10
CA TRP A 307 12.99 1.28 -11.48
C TRP A 307 12.90 0.25 -10.36
N THR A 308 11.69 -0.11 -9.98
CA THR A 308 11.39 -1.01 -8.86
C THR A 308 10.10 -1.79 -9.12
N SER A 309 9.70 -2.68 -8.20
CA SER A 309 8.41 -3.37 -8.31
C SER A 309 7.26 -2.43 -7.93
N PRO A 310 6.02 -2.67 -8.40
CA PRO A 310 4.83 -1.91 -7.95
C PRO A 310 4.71 -1.82 -6.42
N ILE A 311 4.98 -2.92 -5.72
CA ILE A 311 4.89 -3.02 -4.26
C ILE A 311 5.95 -2.14 -3.59
N ASP A 312 7.19 -2.22 -4.05
CA ASP A 312 8.29 -1.42 -3.49
C ASP A 312 8.07 0.07 -3.70
N LEU A 313 7.54 0.47 -4.86
CA LEU A 313 7.14 1.86 -5.12
C LEU A 313 6.06 2.31 -4.15
N THR A 314 5.01 1.49 -3.93
CA THR A 314 3.96 1.77 -2.96
C THR A 314 4.52 1.98 -1.56
N VAL A 315 5.42 1.11 -1.10
CA VAL A 315 6.07 1.24 0.21
C VAL A 315 6.93 2.50 0.30
N ALA A 316 7.73 2.79 -0.74
CA ALA A 316 8.59 3.97 -0.78
C ALA A 316 7.77 5.28 -0.72
N LEU A 317 6.69 5.37 -1.48
CA LEU A 317 5.79 6.53 -1.49
C LEU A 317 5.10 6.72 -0.13
N LYS A 318 4.56 5.65 0.46
CA LYS A 318 3.96 5.70 1.81
C LYS A 318 4.97 6.19 2.86
N LYS A 319 6.20 5.66 2.84
CA LYS A 319 7.28 6.09 3.76
C LYS A 319 7.71 7.54 3.57
N ALA A 320 7.63 8.04 2.34
CA ALA A 320 7.88 9.45 2.01
C ALA A 320 6.70 10.38 2.33
N GLY A 321 5.61 9.85 2.89
CA GLY A 321 4.42 10.60 3.25
C GLY A 321 3.42 10.81 2.12
N VAL A 322 3.65 10.24 0.94
CA VAL A 322 2.75 10.35 -0.22
C VAL A 322 1.93 9.06 -0.34
N ASN A 323 0.80 9.00 0.36
CA ASN A 323 -0.09 7.85 0.28
C ASN A 323 -1.22 8.04 -0.73
N ILE A 324 -1.09 7.44 -1.91
CA ILE A 324 -2.17 7.34 -2.91
C ILE A 324 -2.75 5.92 -2.99
N PHE A 325 -2.58 5.08 -1.97
CA PHE A 325 -2.94 3.66 -2.00
C PHE A 325 -3.90 3.35 -0.86
N PRO A 326 -5.22 3.30 -1.13
CA PRO A 326 -6.22 3.03 -0.11
C PRO A 326 -6.00 1.68 0.57
N SER A 327 -6.33 1.63 1.86
CA SER A 327 -6.40 0.40 2.65
C SER A 327 -7.83 -0.15 2.68
N ASP A 328 -8.00 -1.32 3.28
CA ASP A 328 -9.32 -1.95 3.44
C ASP A 328 -10.31 -1.09 4.24
N TYR A 329 -9.81 -0.23 5.13
CA TYR A 329 -10.63 0.64 5.99
C TYR A 329 -10.77 2.07 5.46
N SER A 330 -10.13 2.40 4.34
CA SER A 330 -10.08 3.78 3.84
C SER A 330 -11.45 4.36 3.45
N TYR A 331 -12.43 3.51 3.13
CA TYR A 331 -13.81 3.92 2.86
C TYR A 331 -14.51 4.57 4.06
N LYS A 332 -14.01 4.38 5.28
CA LYS A 332 -14.55 5.01 6.50
C LYS A 332 -14.13 6.47 6.65
N TYR A 333 -12.97 6.83 6.12
CA TYR A 333 -12.35 8.16 6.29
C TYR A 333 -12.46 9.03 5.04
N VAL A 334 -12.75 8.43 3.89
CA VAL A 334 -12.84 9.11 2.60
C VAL A 334 -14.22 8.88 1.99
N CYS A 335 -14.81 9.94 1.43
CA CYS A 335 -15.99 9.79 0.59
C CYS A 335 -15.60 9.06 -0.70
N VAL A 336 -16.13 7.85 -0.89
CA VAL A 336 -15.82 6.98 -2.03
C VAL A 336 -17.06 6.71 -2.87
N ASN A 337 -16.82 6.51 -4.16
CA ASN A 337 -17.82 5.99 -5.08
C ASN A 337 -17.75 4.47 -5.11
N THR A 338 -18.23 3.82 -4.05
CA THR A 338 -18.09 2.38 -3.84
C THR A 338 -18.49 1.59 -5.08
N LYS A 339 -17.56 0.80 -5.62
CA LYS A 339 -17.81 -0.12 -6.73
C LYS A 339 -17.82 -1.56 -6.26
N THR A 340 -18.63 -2.39 -6.91
CA THR A 340 -18.56 -3.83 -6.66
C THR A 340 -17.21 -4.38 -7.13
N PRO A 341 -16.64 -5.37 -6.42
CA PRO A 341 -15.39 -6.00 -6.84
C PRO A 341 -15.46 -6.56 -8.27
N LEU A 342 -16.63 -7.09 -8.68
CA LEU A 342 -16.83 -7.58 -10.03
C LEU A 342 -16.64 -6.48 -11.08
N ALA A 343 -17.25 -5.31 -10.87
CA ALA A 343 -17.12 -4.19 -11.81
C ALA A 343 -15.70 -3.62 -11.79
N GLU A 344 -15.15 -3.34 -10.61
CA GLU A 344 -13.85 -2.68 -10.45
C GLU A 344 -12.69 -3.57 -10.95
N VAL A 345 -12.56 -4.79 -10.40
CA VAL A 345 -11.42 -5.69 -10.69
C VAL A 345 -11.42 -6.12 -12.15
N THR A 346 -12.58 -6.50 -12.69
CA THR A 346 -12.67 -6.91 -14.10
C THR A 346 -12.36 -5.74 -15.03
N THR A 347 -12.73 -4.51 -14.66
CA THR A 347 -12.36 -3.32 -15.45
C THR A 347 -10.86 -3.14 -15.48
N TYR A 348 -10.17 -3.22 -14.34
CA TYR A 348 -8.71 -3.08 -14.31
C TYR A 348 -8.00 -4.15 -15.13
N GLN A 349 -8.47 -5.40 -15.09
CA GLN A 349 -7.92 -6.48 -15.93
C GLN A 349 -8.06 -6.15 -17.42
N GLN A 350 -9.22 -5.66 -17.84
CA GLN A 350 -9.46 -5.32 -19.24
C GLN A 350 -8.73 -4.05 -19.68
N MET A 351 -8.61 -3.04 -18.79
CA MET A 351 -7.81 -1.84 -19.03
C MET A 351 -6.34 -2.22 -19.24
N ALA A 352 -5.77 -2.98 -18.31
CA ALA A 352 -4.38 -3.43 -18.39
C ALA A 352 -4.09 -4.24 -19.65
N LEU A 353 -5.03 -5.11 -20.08
CA LEU A 353 -4.90 -5.93 -21.28
C LEU A 353 -4.68 -5.10 -22.56
N VAL A 354 -5.27 -3.90 -22.64
CA VAL A 354 -5.22 -3.06 -23.85
C VAL A 354 -4.42 -1.77 -23.65
N ALA A 355 -3.82 -1.56 -22.47
CA ALA A 355 -3.14 -0.33 -22.07
C ALA A 355 -1.92 0.03 -22.92
N SER A 356 -1.40 -0.89 -23.75
CA SER A 356 -0.31 -0.60 -24.68
C SER A 356 -0.73 0.23 -25.89
N ALA A 357 -2.02 0.25 -26.24
CA ALA A 357 -2.54 0.96 -27.41
C ALA A 357 -3.71 1.89 -27.10
N PHE A 358 -4.22 1.90 -25.86
CA PHE A 358 -5.35 2.71 -25.46
C PHE A 358 -5.01 3.53 -24.22
N ALA A 359 -5.35 4.82 -24.28
CA ALA A 359 -5.31 5.71 -23.14
C ALA A 359 -6.63 5.65 -22.37
N PHE A 360 -6.56 5.81 -21.06
CA PHE A 360 -7.71 5.84 -20.16
C PHE A 360 -7.65 7.07 -19.26
N SER A 361 -8.80 7.61 -18.90
CA SER A 361 -8.86 8.72 -17.95
C SER A 361 -10.17 8.69 -17.16
N TRP A 362 -10.17 9.32 -16.00
CA TRP A 362 -11.34 9.48 -15.14
C TRP A 362 -12.53 10.12 -15.89
N SER A 363 -13.75 9.89 -15.41
CA SER A 363 -14.95 10.54 -15.93
C SER A 363 -15.80 11.06 -14.78
N LYS A 364 -16.33 12.27 -14.90
CA LYS A 364 -17.22 12.86 -13.88
C LYS A 364 -18.49 12.02 -13.68
N TRP A 365 -18.88 11.26 -14.71
CA TRP A 365 -20.07 10.43 -14.72
C TRP A 365 -19.89 9.12 -13.94
N ASN A 366 -18.67 8.75 -13.59
CA ASN A 366 -18.43 7.58 -12.75
C ASN A 366 -19.19 7.68 -11.43
N LEU A 367 -19.27 8.89 -10.85
CA LEU A 367 -20.02 9.18 -9.62
C LEU A 367 -21.53 8.93 -9.77
N ALA A 368 -22.10 9.18 -10.96
CA ALA A 368 -23.52 9.02 -11.24
C ALA A 368 -23.91 7.59 -11.65
N SER A 369 -22.93 6.70 -11.92
CA SER A 369 -23.15 5.38 -12.51
C SER A 369 -23.58 4.27 -11.53
N GLY A 370 -23.69 4.59 -10.24
CA GLY A 370 -24.01 3.61 -9.20
C GLY A 370 -22.84 2.68 -8.86
N GLN A 371 -23.09 1.64 -8.07
CA GLN A 371 -22.03 0.77 -7.53
C GLN A 371 -21.66 -0.40 -8.47
N ASP A 372 -22.61 -0.85 -9.29
CA ASP A 372 -22.43 -2.03 -10.15
C ASP A 372 -21.73 -1.71 -11.47
N GLN A 373 -21.53 -0.44 -11.80
CA GLN A 373 -20.95 -0.01 -13.07
C GLN A 373 -19.85 1.01 -12.83
N VAL A 374 -18.90 1.06 -13.76
CA VAL A 374 -17.88 2.09 -13.82
C VAL A 374 -17.98 2.82 -15.15
N VAL A 375 -17.73 4.12 -15.12
CA VAL A 375 -17.68 4.97 -16.31
C VAL A 375 -16.33 5.65 -16.39
N PHE A 376 -15.69 5.58 -17.54
CA PHE A 376 -14.36 6.14 -17.76
C PHE A 376 -14.17 6.54 -19.23
N LYS A 377 -13.19 7.42 -19.48
CA LYS A 377 -12.81 7.84 -20.83
C LYS A 377 -11.83 6.84 -21.44
N VAL A 378 -11.98 6.57 -22.73
CA VAL A 378 -11.11 5.72 -23.53
C VAL A 378 -10.77 6.43 -24.83
N SER A 379 -9.52 6.33 -25.26
CA SER A 379 -9.07 6.79 -26.58
C SER A 379 -8.01 5.85 -27.14
N GLU A 380 -8.07 5.56 -28.44
CA GLU A 380 -6.97 4.87 -29.12
C GLU A 380 -5.76 5.79 -29.16
N TYR A 381 -4.60 5.27 -28.75
CA TYR A 381 -3.40 6.06 -28.59
C TYR A 381 -2.15 5.33 -29.07
N LEU A 382 -1.73 5.70 -30.28
CA LEU A 382 -0.53 5.18 -30.95
C LEU A 382 0.57 6.23 -31.10
N LYS A 383 0.32 7.47 -30.65
CA LYS A 383 1.18 8.64 -30.84
C LYS A 383 1.92 9.00 -29.56
N THR A 384 2.76 10.04 -29.60
CA THR A 384 3.48 10.58 -28.44
C THR A 384 2.94 11.93 -27.95
N ASP A 385 1.96 12.52 -28.64
CA ASP A 385 1.37 13.83 -28.31
C ASP A 385 0.11 13.70 -27.45
N ALA A 386 -0.19 14.67 -26.58
CA ALA A 386 -1.38 14.65 -25.73
C ALA A 386 -2.68 14.28 -26.48
N VAL A 387 -3.52 13.43 -25.86
CA VAL A 387 -4.83 13.06 -26.39
C VAL A 387 -5.69 14.32 -26.49
N LYS A 388 -6.25 14.59 -27.67
CA LYS A 388 -7.15 15.73 -27.82
C LYS A 388 -8.47 15.45 -27.12
N ASP A 389 -9.10 16.49 -26.58
CA ASP A 389 -10.39 16.34 -25.89
C ASP A 389 -11.46 15.67 -26.76
N GLU A 390 -11.41 15.89 -28.07
CA GLU A 390 -12.32 15.31 -29.08
C GLU A 390 -12.11 13.81 -29.32
N ASP A 391 -10.94 13.27 -29.00
CA ASP A 391 -10.58 11.87 -29.24
C ASP A 391 -11.06 10.95 -28.10
N TRP A 392 -11.52 11.51 -26.98
CA TRP A 392 -12.05 10.75 -25.86
C TRP A 392 -13.49 10.31 -26.10
N SER A 393 -13.78 9.07 -25.74
CA SER A 393 -15.14 8.53 -25.71
C SER A 393 -15.43 7.92 -24.35
N LEU A 394 -16.70 7.98 -23.93
CA LEU A 394 -17.13 7.43 -22.66
C LEU A 394 -17.56 5.98 -22.79
N TYR A 395 -17.05 5.15 -21.90
CA TYR A 395 -17.35 3.73 -21.84
C TYR A 395 -17.93 3.42 -20.46
N MET A 396 -18.89 2.50 -20.44
CA MET A 396 -19.49 1.98 -19.23
C MET A 396 -19.34 0.47 -19.18
N PHE A 397 -18.92 -0.08 -18.05
CA PHE A 397 -18.70 -1.51 -17.87
C PHE A 397 -19.10 -1.95 -16.47
N ASN A 398 -19.76 -3.10 -16.35
CA ASN A 398 -20.21 -3.68 -15.08
C ASN A 398 -19.54 -5.02 -14.75
N GLY A 399 -18.45 -5.36 -15.44
CA GLY A 399 -17.78 -6.66 -15.36
C GLY A 399 -18.33 -7.72 -16.33
N GLN A 400 -19.54 -7.56 -16.84
CA GLN A 400 -20.20 -8.54 -17.72
C GLN A 400 -20.77 -7.95 -19.02
N ARG A 401 -20.97 -6.64 -19.05
CA ARG A 401 -21.55 -5.90 -20.17
C ARG A 401 -20.83 -4.57 -20.32
N ALA A 402 -20.20 -4.38 -21.48
CA ALA A 402 -19.53 -3.16 -21.90
C ALA A 402 -20.36 -2.44 -22.94
N GLN A 403 -20.39 -1.10 -22.87
CA GLN A 403 -21.05 -0.23 -23.84
C GLN A 403 -20.31 1.09 -24.00
N ARG A 404 -20.40 1.67 -25.20
CA ARG A 404 -19.99 3.06 -25.46
C ARG A 404 -21.19 3.97 -25.24
N LEU A 405 -21.00 5.05 -24.47
CA LEU A 405 -22.06 6.00 -24.15
C LEU A 405 -22.18 7.07 -25.24
N LYS A 406 -23.43 7.51 -25.50
CA LYS A 406 -23.72 8.63 -26.41
C LYS A 406 -23.32 9.98 -25.83
N ILE A 407 -23.31 10.10 -24.51
CA ILE A 407 -22.97 11.33 -23.79
C ILE A 407 -21.47 11.63 -23.86
N SER A 408 -21.13 12.86 -23.49
CA SER A 408 -19.78 13.39 -23.35
C SER A 408 -19.57 13.98 -21.95
N GLU A 409 -18.34 14.39 -21.63
CA GLU A 409 -18.04 15.16 -20.41
C GLU A 409 -18.73 16.53 -20.38
N THR A 410 -19.21 17.04 -21.51
CA THR A 410 -19.94 18.33 -21.60
C THR A 410 -21.46 18.17 -21.52
N SER A 411 -21.98 16.95 -21.47
CA SER A 411 -23.41 16.69 -21.35
C SER A 411 -23.98 17.22 -20.03
N GLU A 412 -25.25 17.64 -20.04
CA GLU A 412 -25.92 18.24 -18.88
C GLU A 412 -26.35 17.20 -17.83
N ALA A 413 -26.69 15.98 -18.27
CA ALA A 413 -27.17 14.91 -17.42
C ALA A 413 -26.53 13.57 -17.78
N PHE A 414 -26.47 12.68 -16.79
CA PHE A 414 -26.02 11.31 -17.00
C PHE A 414 -27.06 10.54 -17.81
N SER A 415 -26.60 9.74 -18.77
CA SER A 415 -27.44 8.86 -19.57
C SER A 415 -26.67 7.61 -19.95
N GLU A 416 -27.33 6.46 -19.81
CA GLU A 416 -26.81 5.15 -20.21
C GLU A 416 -27.11 4.84 -21.69
N GLU A 417 -27.61 5.82 -22.45
CA GLU A 417 -27.89 5.63 -23.88
C GLU A 417 -26.65 5.24 -24.66
N LEU A 418 -26.83 4.23 -25.49
CA LEU A 418 -25.79 3.68 -26.36
C LEU A 418 -25.41 4.69 -27.44
N ALA A 419 -24.12 4.78 -27.74
CA ALA A 419 -23.64 5.59 -28.85
C ALA A 419 -24.19 5.07 -30.19
N GLU A 420 -24.36 5.96 -31.16
CA GLU A 420 -24.92 5.62 -32.46
C GLU A 420 -24.03 4.60 -33.20
N ASN A 421 -24.66 3.58 -33.80
CA ASN A 421 -23.99 2.48 -34.52
C ASN A 421 -23.02 1.66 -33.65
N THR A 422 -23.32 1.51 -32.36
CA THR A 422 -22.56 0.62 -31.47
C THR A 422 -23.47 -0.48 -30.93
N GLU A 423 -22.90 -1.48 -30.26
CA GLU A 423 -23.63 -2.59 -29.63
C GLU A 423 -23.08 -2.90 -28.22
N PHE A 424 -23.75 -3.79 -27.48
CA PHE A 424 -23.25 -4.29 -26.20
C PHE A 424 -22.28 -5.45 -26.40
N HIS A 425 -21.23 -5.51 -25.59
CA HIS A 425 -20.29 -6.64 -25.59
C HIS A 425 -20.15 -7.22 -24.19
N SER A 426 -19.72 -8.48 -24.11
CA SER A 426 -19.47 -9.15 -22.82
C SER A 426 -18.21 -8.65 -22.10
N THR A 427 -17.30 -8.00 -22.81
CA THR A 427 -16.03 -7.49 -22.28
C THR A 427 -15.66 -6.17 -22.93
N LEU A 428 -14.89 -5.36 -22.22
CA LEU A 428 -14.30 -4.14 -22.76
C LEU A 428 -13.37 -4.40 -23.97
N TYR A 429 -12.58 -5.48 -23.96
CA TYR A 429 -11.71 -5.84 -25.09
C TYR A 429 -12.48 -5.96 -26.43
N HIS A 430 -13.58 -6.73 -26.43
CA HIS A 430 -14.39 -6.93 -27.64
C HIS A 430 -15.05 -5.64 -28.11
N LEU A 431 -15.55 -4.80 -27.19
CA LEU A 431 -16.12 -3.50 -27.56
C LEU A 431 -15.06 -2.56 -28.16
N ILE A 432 -13.87 -2.50 -27.57
CA ILE A 432 -12.77 -1.68 -28.09
C ILE A 432 -12.34 -2.15 -29.47
N LYS A 433 -12.29 -3.47 -29.68
CA LYS A 433 -11.87 -4.08 -30.95
C LYS A 433 -12.73 -3.67 -32.15
N ASP A 434 -14.00 -3.36 -31.94
CA ASP A 434 -14.90 -2.93 -33.03
C ASP A 434 -14.53 -1.54 -33.59
N PHE A 435 -13.86 -0.71 -32.79
CA PHE A 435 -13.44 0.64 -33.18
C PHE A 435 -11.92 0.80 -33.33
N ALA A 436 -11.16 -0.20 -32.90
CA ALA A 436 -9.71 -0.19 -32.91
C ALA A 436 -9.14 -0.32 -34.32
N SER A 437 -8.07 0.41 -34.61
CA SER A 437 -7.25 0.19 -35.80
C SER A 437 -6.54 -1.17 -35.77
N GLU A 438 -6.22 -1.70 -36.94
CA GLU A 438 -5.44 -2.95 -37.05
C GLU A 438 -4.07 -2.81 -36.35
N GLU A 439 -3.47 -1.63 -36.41
CA GLU A 439 -2.21 -1.32 -35.75
C GLU A 439 -2.32 -1.40 -34.22
N ALA A 440 -3.39 -0.82 -33.64
CA ALA A 440 -3.64 -0.90 -32.21
C ALA A 440 -3.84 -2.35 -31.74
N ILE A 441 -4.61 -3.14 -32.48
CA ILE A 441 -4.83 -4.55 -32.16
C ILE A 441 -3.54 -5.38 -32.26
N GLU A 442 -2.72 -5.15 -33.28
CA GLU A 442 -1.42 -5.81 -33.39
C GLU A 442 -0.46 -5.41 -32.27
N LYS A 443 -0.51 -4.16 -31.81
CA LYS A 443 0.26 -3.69 -30.65
C LYS A 443 -0.20 -4.39 -29.38
N VAL A 444 -1.52 -4.46 -29.13
CA VAL A 444 -2.10 -5.17 -27.99
C VAL A 444 -1.67 -6.64 -27.95
N LYS A 445 -1.66 -7.34 -29.09
CA LYS A 445 -1.23 -8.75 -29.18
C LYS A 445 0.27 -8.97 -28.88
N LYS A 446 1.11 -7.96 -29.09
CA LYS A 446 2.56 -8.03 -28.87
C LYS A 446 2.97 -7.62 -27.45
N THR A 447 2.04 -7.04 -26.69
CA THR A 447 2.24 -6.62 -25.30
C THR A 447 2.70 -7.79 -24.43
N SER A 448 3.68 -7.53 -23.59
CA SER A 448 4.17 -8.49 -22.60
C SER A 448 3.15 -8.71 -21.49
N CYS A 449 2.95 -9.97 -21.07
CA CYS A 449 2.10 -10.29 -19.91
C CYS A 449 2.63 -9.66 -18.62
N LEU A 450 3.95 -9.42 -18.53
CA LEU A 450 4.58 -8.76 -17.39
C LEU A 450 4.19 -7.27 -17.28
N PHE A 451 4.02 -6.60 -18.42
CA PHE A 451 3.54 -5.22 -18.48
C PHE A 451 2.06 -5.13 -18.10
N ILE A 452 1.26 -6.08 -18.61
CA ILE A 452 -0.16 -6.19 -18.24
C ILE A 452 -0.28 -6.37 -16.72
N ASP A 453 0.51 -7.27 -16.14
CA ASP A 453 0.51 -7.53 -14.70
C ASP A 453 0.94 -6.30 -13.89
N ALA A 454 2.06 -5.64 -14.22
CA ALA A 454 2.51 -4.45 -13.51
C ALA A 454 1.48 -3.29 -13.57
N THR A 455 0.84 -3.11 -14.73
CA THR A 455 -0.24 -2.12 -14.91
C THR A 455 -1.46 -2.47 -14.05
N TYR A 456 -1.87 -3.73 -14.06
CA TYR A 456 -2.97 -4.22 -13.24
C TYR A 456 -2.69 -4.05 -11.74
N GLN A 457 -1.48 -4.37 -11.27
CA GLN A 457 -1.08 -4.20 -9.88
C GLN A 457 -1.19 -2.75 -9.42
N LEU A 458 -0.71 -1.77 -10.21
CA LEU A 458 -0.81 -0.35 -9.85
C LEU A 458 -2.25 0.16 -9.88
N LEU A 459 -3.06 -0.28 -10.84
CA LEU A 459 -4.50 0.03 -10.88
C LEU A 459 -5.23 -0.53 -9.64
N MET A 460 -4.94 -1.78 -9.26
CA MET A 460 -5.47 -2.40 -8.05
C MET A 460 -5.00 -1.71 -6.77
N ALA A 461 -3.74 -1.29 -6.71
CA ALA A 461 -3.18 -0.64 -5.52
C ALA A 461 -3.74 0.77 -5.32
N THR A 462 -4.05 1.49 -6.40
CA THR A 462 -4.60 2.85 -6.35
C THR A 462 -6.12 2.87 -6.29
N ARG A 463 -6.81 1.83 -6.80
CA ARG A 463 -8.29 1.78 -6.84
C ARG A 463 -8.94 3.04 -7.41
N VAL A 464 -8.35 3.58 -8.47
CA VAL A 464 -8.76 4.85 -9.08
C VAL A 464 -10.22 4.92 -9.50
N LEU A 465 -10.90 3.80 -9.81
CA LEU A 465 -12.33 3.78 -10.17
C LEU A 465 -13.26 3.97 -8.97
N THR A 466 -12.81 3.67 -7.76
CA THR A 466 -13.60 3.83 -6.52
C THR A 466 -13.30 5.14 -5.81
N TYR A 467 -12.05 5.60 -5.88
CA TYR A 467 -11.54 6.77 -5.15
C TYR A 467 -11.44 8.04 -6.01
N SER A 468 -12.03 8.08 -7.21
CA SER A 468 -12.11 9.27 -8.09
C SER A 468 -13.53 9.70 -8.44
#